data_AF-A0A6M0C964-F1
#
_entry.id   AF-A0A6M0C964-F1
#
_cell.length_a   1.000
_cell.length_b   1.000
_cell.length_c   1.000
_cell.angle_alpha   90.00
_cell.angle_beta   90.00
_cell.angle_gamma   90.00
#
_symmetry.space_group_name_H-M   'P 1'
#
loop_
_entity.id
_entity.type
_entity.pdbx_description
1 polymer ?
#
loop_
_entity_poly.entity_id
_entity_poly.type
_entity_poly.pdbx_seq_one_letter_code
_entity_poly.pdbx_strand_id
1 'polypeptide(L)'
;MNEQIYTNYRLQLPDQETIGTLIVRDGKIAEIQPGIVNIGQDGQGEYLMPGLIELHTDNLEKCMSPRPAVKWPLAAAVSYHDRDLITSGITTVCDAIAIGDIKPNSVRVKRFGEMIEAIFEGQKTGRLLTDHRLHLRCEISFEDIFTAAEKYANNPFLSLMSLMDHTPGQRQFVSVEKYKEYYMGKYGISETE
;
A
#
# COMPACT_ATOMS: atom_id res chain seq x y z
N MET A 1 8.45 30.28 -11.74
CA MET A 1 7.25 29.89 -10.99
C MET A 1 6.38 29.14 -11.96
N ASN A 2 6.14 27.85 -11.71
CA ASN A 2 5.31 27.03 -12.59
C ASN A 2 3.86 27.09 -12.06
N GLU A 3 2.98 27.73 -12.80
CA GLU A 3 1.55 27.86 -12.45
C GLU A 3 0.71 27.09 -13.46
N GLN A 4 -0.23 26.29 -12.93
CA GLN A 4 -1.18 25.50 -13.70
C GLN A 4 -2.58 25.84 -13.20
N ILE A 5 -3.51 26.04 -14.12
CA ILE A 5 -4.90 26.37 -13.83
C ILE A 5 -5.77 25.27 -14.42
N TYR A 6 -6.61 24.67 -13.61
CA TYR A 6 -7.61 23.67 -13.98
C TYR A 6 -8.99 24.26 -13.71
N THR A 7 -9.80 24.52 -14.73
CA THR A 7 -11.08 25.23 -14.64
C THR A 7 -12.22 24.33 -15.14
N ASN A 8 -13.46 24.64 -14.76
CA ASN A 8 -14.65 23.88 -15.19
C ASN A 8 -14.59 22.39 -14.79
N TYR A 9 -14.08 22.10 -13.60
CA TYR A 9 -14.13 20.76 -12.99
C TYR A 9 -15.17 20.71 -11.88
N ARG A 10 -15.82 19.56 -11.67
CA ARG A 10 -16.55 19.23 -10.44
C ARG A 10 -15.53 18.88 -9.36
N LEU A 11 -15.20 19.86 -8.54
CA LEU A 11 -14.29 19.71 -7.42
C LEU A 11 -15.02 19.00 -6.27
N GLN A 12 -14.52 17.83 -5.88
CA GLN A 12 -14.98 17.14 -4.67
C GLN A 12 -14.21 17.65 -3.46
N LEU A 13 -14.85 18.52 -2.68
CA LEU A 13 -14.33 19.04 -1.41
C LEU A 13 -14.84 18.16 -0.25
N PRO A 14 -14.29 18.30 0.97
CA PRO A 14 -14.65 17.43 2.09
C PRO A 14 -16.16 17.39 2.43
N ASP A 15 -16.87 18.46 2.15
CA ASP A 15 -18.26 18.68 2.55
C ASP A 15 -19.21 19.02 1.39
N GLN A 16 -18.68 19.29 0.19
CA GLN A 16 -19.49 19.71 -0.96
C GLN A 16 -18.84 19.42 -2.32
N GLU A 17 -19.68 19.35 -3.35
CA GLU A 17 -19.27 19.42 -4.75
C GLU A 17 -19.47 20.85 -5.27
N THR A 18 -18.50 21.37 -6.03
CA THR A 18 -18.67 22.65 -6.74
C THR A 18 -18.03 22.61 -8.13
N ILE A 19 -18.65 23.27 -9.11
CA ILE A 19 -17.97 23.55 -10.39
C ILE A 19 -17.01 24.70 -10.12
N GLY A 20 -15.72 24.46 -10.32
CA GLY A 20 -14.69 25.39 -9.88
C GLY A 20 -13.40 25.36 -10.67
N THR A 21 -12.47 26.16 -10.17
CA THR A 21 -11.12 26.35 -10.68
C THR A 21 -10.10 26.04 -9.57
N LEU A 22 -9.12 25.20 -9.89
CA LEU A 22 -7.99 24.85 -9.05
C LEU A 22 -6.72 25.50 -9.62
N ILE A 23 -5.98 26.24 -8.78
CA ILE A 23 -4.68 26.82 -9.14
C ILE A 23 -3.58 26.04 -8.42
N VAL A 24 -2.63 25.53 -9.18
CA VAL A 24 -1.46 24.82 -8.68
C VAL A 24 -0.22 25.67 -8.95
N ARG A 25 0.56 25.97 -7.89
CA ARG A 25 1.84 26.66 -7.99
C ARG A 25 2.94 25.76 -7.45
N ASP A 26 3.96 25.54 -8.26
CA ASP A 26 5.14 24.74 -7.90
C ASP A 26 4.76 23.36 -7.30
N GLY A 27 3.77 22.70 -7.92
CA GLY A 27 3.29 21.36 -7.54
C GLY A 27 2.38 21.31 -6.32
N LYS A 28 1.96 22.46 -5.76
CA LYS A 28 1.04 22.53 -4.62
C LYS A 28 -0.23 23.26 -5.00
N ILE A 29 -1.35 22.82 -4.44
CA ILE A 29 -2.62 23.55 -4.53
C ILE A 29 -2.42 24.90 -3.84
N ALA A 30 -2.51 25.98 -4.62
CA ALA A 30 -2.39 27.34 -4.12
C ALA A 30 -3.76 27.93 -3.81
N GLU A 31 -4.75 27.68 -4.66
CA GLU A 31 -6.09 28.24 -4.54
C GLU A 31 -7.15 27.27 -5.08
N ILE A 32 -8.33 27.30 -4.47
CA ILE A 32 -9.56 26.63 -4.92
C ILE A 32 -10.63 27.71 -4.97
N GLN A 33 -11.23 27.92 -6.13
CA GLN A 33 -12.25 28.97 -6.33
C GLN A 33 -13.48 28.38 -7.01
N PRO A 34 -14.71 28.79 -6.62
CA PRO A 34 -15.91 28.43 -7.38
C PRO A 34 -15.93 29.15 -8.73
N GLY A 35 -16.62 28.55 -9.70
CA GLY A 35 -16.83 29.13 -11.03
C GLY A 35 -15.74 28.78 -12.04
N ILE A 36 -15.95 29.28 -13.26
CA ILE A 36 -15.17 28.96 -14.45
C ILE A 36 -14.43 30.21 -14.89
N VAL A 37 -13.14 30.07 -15.18
CA VAL A 37 -12.31 31.09 -15.82
C VAL A 37 -12.01 30.73 -17.27
N ASN A 38 -11.65 31.72 -18.09
CA ASN A 38 -11.37 31.55 -19.53
C ASN A 38 -9.90 31.15 -19.85
N ILE A 39 -9.13 30.74 -18.84
CA ILE A 39 -7.72 30.36 -18.97
C ILE A 39 -7.45 29.03 -18.25
N GLY A 40 -6.46 28.28 -18.71
CA GLY A 40 -6.09 26.99 -18.14
C GLY A 40 -6.73 25.80 -18.86
N GLN A 41 -6.61 24.62 -18.24
CA GLN A 41 -7.18 23.38 -18.72
C GLN A 41 -8.67 23.32 -18.37
N ASP A 42 -9.52 23.27 -19.40
CA ASP A 42 -10.97 23.11 -19.25
C ASP A 42 -11.33 21.63 -19.01
N GLY A 43 -11.91 21.38 -17.84
CA GLY A 43 -12.36 20.06 -17.41
C GLY A 43 -13.72 19.62 -17.92
N GLN A 44 -14.45 20.46 -18.66
CA GLN A 44 -15.74 20.13 -19.29
C GLN A 44 -16.80 19.56 -18.33
N GLY A 45 -16.73 19.92 -17.05
CA GLY A 45 -17.59 19.41 -16.00
C GLY A 45 -17.26 17.99 -15.52
N GLU A 46 -16.09 17.45 -15.85
CA GLU A 46 -15.56 16.19 -15.30
C GLU A 46 -15.18 16.34 -13.83
N TYR A 47 -15.03 15.20 -13.14
CA TYR A 47 -14.62 15.19 -11.74
C TYR A 47 -13.12 15.43 -11.60
N LEU A 48 -12.77 16.33 -10.67
CA LEU A 48 -11.42 16.46 -10.15
C LEU A 48 -11.47 16.20 -8.65
N MET A 49 -10.83 15.10 -8.25
CA MET A 49 -10.86 14.60 -6.88
C MET A 49 -9.43 14.48 -6.34
N PRO A 50 -9.22 14.55 -5.02
CA PRO A 50 -7.96 14.14 -4.42
C PRO A 50 -7.61 12.72 -4.85
N GLY A 51 -6.32 12.47 -5.08
CA GLY A 51 -5.84 11.12 -5.35
C GLY A 51 -6.13 10.20 -4.16
N LEU A 52 -6.41 8.93 -4.45
CA LEU A 52 -6.81 7.96 -3.44
C LEU A 52 -5.62 7.59 -2.54
N ILE A 53 -5.93 7.29 -1.28
CA ILE A 53 -4.99 6.76 -0.30
C ILE A 53 -5.38 5.33 0.03
N GLU A 54 -4.57 4.38 -0.41
CA GLU A 54 -4.73 2.96 -0.07
C GLU A 54 -4.02 2.67 1.26
N LEU A 55 -4.78 2.33 2.29
CA LEU A 55 -4.24 2.13 3.64
C LEU A 55 -3.75 0.69 3.86
N HIS A 56 -4.17 -0.27 3.04
CA HIS A 56 -3.81 -1.65 3.21
C HIS A 56 -3.87 -2.44 1.91
N THR A 57 -2.70 -2.76 1.36
CA THR A 57 -2.58 -3.68 0.24
C THR A 57 -1.43 -4.66 0.42
N ASP A 58 -1.69 -5.93 0.14
CA ASP A 58 -0.68 -6.99 0.07
C ASP A 58 -0.31 -7.34 -1.40
N ASN A 59 -0.65 -6.45 -2.34
CA ASN A 59 -0.52 -6.70 -3.77
C ASN A 59 0.94 -6.92 -4.21
N LEU A 60 1.92 -6.25 -3.57
CA LEU A 60 3.33 -6.42 -3.90
C LEU A 60 3.79 -7.90 -3.81
N GLU A 61 3.30 -8.66 -2.81
CA GLU A 61 3.63 -10.08 -2.68
C GLU A 61 3.15 -10.89 -3.89
N LYS A 62 1.97 -10.54 -4.42
CA LYS A 62 1.40 -11.15 -5.63
C LYS A 62 2.22 -10.76 -6.86
N CYS A 63 2.69 -9.51 -6.96
CA CYS A 63 3.58 -9.09 -8.04
C CYS A 63 4.90 -9.87 -8.03
N MET A 64 5.46 -10.18 -6.85
CA MET A 64 6.72 -10.93 -6.72
C MET A 64 6.58 -12.41 -7.05
N SER A 65 5.39 -12.98 -6.83
CA SER A 65 5.08 -14.38 -7.07
C SER A 65 3.74 -14.49 -7.81
N PRO A 66 3.68 -14.06 -9.08
CA PRO A 66 2.43 -13.92 -9.84
C PRO A 66 1.75 -15.26 -10.10
N ARG A 67 2.50 -16.37 -10.00
CA ARG A 67 1.98 -17.74 -10.02
C ARG A 67 2.89 -18.66 -9.20
N PRO A 68 2.40 -19.85 -8.79
CA PRO A 68 3.20 -20.82 -8.05
C PRO A 68 4.54 -21.13 -8.71
N ALA A 69 5.58 -21.28 -7.89
CA ALA A 69 6.97 -21.56 -8.28
C ALA A 69 7.70 -20.49 -9.13
N VAL A 70 7.06 -19.37 -9.47
CA VAL A 70 7.72 -18.26 -10.16
C VAL A 70 8.12 -17.17 -9.17
N LYS A 71 9.36 -16.70 -9.31
CA LYS A 71 9.86 -15.50 -8.63
C LYS A 71 10.19 -14.45 -9.68
N TRP A 72 9.51 -13.32 -9.63
CA TRP A 72 9.80 -12.18 -10.49
C TRP A 72 10.84 -11.28 -9.82
N PRO A 73 11.75 -10.61 -10.57
CA PRO A 73 12.73 -9.70 -10.00
C PRO A 73 12.05 -8.59 -9.19
N LEU A 74 12.53 -8.36 -7.98
CA LEU A 74 11.85 -7.50 -7.01
C LEU A 74 11.68 -6.05 -7.52
N ALA A 75 12.71 -5.48 -8.13
CA ALA A 75 12.62 -4.12 -8.70
C ALA A 75 11.55 -4.02 -9.81
N ALA A 76 11.36 -5.07 -10.61
CA ALA A 76 10.32 -5.12 -11.63
C ALA A 76 8.93 -5.26 -10.99
N ALA A 77 8.80 -6.10 -9.95
CA ALA A 77 7.56 -6.25 -9.18
C ALA A 77 7.13 -4.94 -8.50
N VAL A 78 8.06 -4.21 -7.86
CA VAL A 78 7.78 -2.89 -7.26
C VAL A 78 7.37 -1.88 -8.32
N SER A 79 8.07 -1.83 -9.46
CA SER A 79 7.71 -0.91 -10.55
C SER A 79 6.33 -1.21 -11.13
N TYR A 80 5.99 -2.48 -11.30
CA TYR A 80 4.66 -2.88 -11.76
C TYR A 80 3.59 -2.51 -10.74
N HIS A 81 3.83 -2.79 -9.46
CA HIS A 81 2.92 -2.43 -8.37
C HIS A 81 2.64 -0.92 -8.32
N ASP A 82 3.68 -0.09 -8.42
CA ASP A 82 3.56 1.37 -8.51
C ASP A 82 2.70 1.83 -9.71
N ARG A 83 2.92 1.24 -10.89
CA ARG A 83 2.12 1.57 -12.08
C ARG A 83 0.65 1.17 -11.92
N ASP A 84 0.38 0.02 -11.32
CA ASP A 84 -0.97 -0.49 -11.08
C ASP A 84 -1.75 0.46 -10.15
N LEU A 85 -1.09 0.95 -9.09
CA LEU A 85 -1.66 1.92 -8.16
C LEU A 85 -1.96 3.27 -8.84
N ILE A 86 -0.95 3.89 -9.45
CA ILE A 86 -1.11 5.25 -10.00
C ILE A 86 -2.12 5.31 -11.15
N THR A 87 -2.20 4.25 -11.96
CA THR A 87 -3.18 4.17 -13.06
C THR A 87 -4.60 3.91 -12.55
N SER A 88 -4.74 3.40 -11.32
CA SER A 88 -6.02 3.26 -10.62
C SER A 88 -6.44 4.52 -9.84
N GLY A 89 -5.68 5.61 -9.96
CA GLY A 89 -5.93 6.86 -9.24
C GLY A 89 -5.44 6.87 -7.78
N ILE A 90 -4.65 5.87 -7.37
CA ILE A 90 -4.04 5.80 -6.04
C ILE A 90 -2.70 6.53 -6.06
N THR A 91 -2.66 7.67 -5.37
CA THR A 91 -1.47 8.53 -5.29
C THR A 91 -0.64 8.29 -4.03
N THR A 92 -1.21 7.61 -3.03
CA THR A 92 -0.50 7.20 -1.81
C THR A 92 -0.91 5.79 -1.43
N VAL A 93 0.05 4.94 -1.08
CA VAL A 93 -0.20 3.57 -0.65
C VAL A 93 0.53 3.28 0.65
N CYS A 94 -0.09 2.53 1.55
CA CYS A 94 0.55 1.92 2.69
C CYS A 94 0.73 0.43 2.40
N ASP A 95 1.92 0.07 1.91
CA ASP A 95 2.30 -1.31 1.57
C ASP A 95 2.24 -2.18 2.81
N ALA A 96 1.29 -3.13 2.82
CA ALA A 96 0.97 -3.95 3.97
C ALA A 96 1.86 -5.20 4.01
N ILE A 97 3.05 -5.04 4.60
CA ILE A 97 4.09 -6.06 4.66
C ILE A 97 3.94 -6.89 5.93
N ALA A 98 3.75 -8.20 5.77
CA ALA A 98 3.72 -9.14 6.90
C ALA A 98 5.12 -9.32 7.50
N ILE A 99 5.23 -9.08 8.81
CA ILE A 99 6.41 -9.40 9.63
C ILE A 99 6.05 -10.55 10.55
N GLY A 100 6.87 -11.60 10.50
CA GLY A 100 6.64 -12.85 11.20
C GLY A 100 5.74 -13.80 10.42
N ASP A 101 5.84 -15.08 10.75
CA ASP A 101 4.98 -16.14 10.25
C ASP A 101 4.95 -17.25 11.31
N ILE A 102 3.89 -18.05 11.32
CA ILE A 102 3.75 -19.20 12.22
C ILE A 102 4.88 -20.22 11.96
N LYS A 103 5.41 -20.25 10.73
CA LYS A 103 6.60 -21.03 10.39
C LYS A 103 7.87 -20.16 10.50
N PRO A 104 8.79 -20.43 11.45
CA PRO A 104 10.02 -19.64 11.63
C PRO A 104 10.91 -19.57 10.38
N ASN A 105 10.84 -20.60 9.52
CA ASN A 105 11.61 -20.70 8.28
C ASN A 105 10.83 -20.32 7.02
N SER A 106 9.67 -19.68 7.15
CA SER A 106 8.87 -19.33 5.97
C SER A 106 9.62 -18.35 5.06
N VAL A 107 9.32 -18.45 3.77
CA VAL A 107 9.86 -17.54 2.76
C VAL A 107 9.42 -16.08 3.05
N ARG A 108 8.29 -15.88 3.75
CA ARG A 108 7.80 -14.55 4.14
C ARG A 108 8.73 -13.88 5.15
N VAL A 109 9.16 -14.62 6.18
CA VAL A 109 10.12 -14.13 7.20
C VAL A 109 11.47 -13.72 6.58
N LYS A 110 11.87 -14.32 5.45
CA LYS A 110 13.15 -14.00 4.80
C LYS A 110 13.08 -12.85 3.79
N ARG A 111 11.89 -12.50 3.30
CA ARG A 111 11.73 -11.56 2.16
C ARG A 111 11.16 -10.20 2.51
N PHE A 112 10.53 -10.01 3.68
CA PHE A 112 9.95 -8.72 4.04
C PHE A 112 11.00 -7.58 4.04
N GLY A 113 12.22 -7.87 4.48
CA GLY A 113 13.31 -6.89 4.48
C GLY A 113 13.67 -6.42 3.07
N GLU A 114 13.83 -7.37 2.14
CA GLU A 114 14.11 -7.06 0.73
C GLU A 114 12.99 -6.22 0.12
N MET A 115 11.72 -6.53 0.41
CA MET A 115 10.56 -5.78 -0.09
C MET A 115 10.60 -4.32 0.34
N ILE A 116 10.80 -4.09 1.65
CA ILE A 116 10.87 -2.75 2.23
C ILE A 116 12.04 -1.97 1.62
N GLU A 117 13.21 -2.61 1.48
CA GLU A 117 14.39 -1.99 0.88
C GLU A 117 14.19 -1.64 -0.60
N ALA A 118 13.51 -2.50 -1.37
CA ALA A 118 13.25 -2.23 -2.78
C ALA A 118 12.25 -1.09 -3.01
N ILE A 119 11.21 -0.97 -2.17
CA ILE A 119 10.30 0.19 -2.19
C ILE A 119 11.09 1.46 -1.86
N PHE A 120 11.88 1.42 -0.78
CA PHE A 120 12.70 2.56 -0.33
C PHE A 120 13.66 3.04 -1.42
N GLU A 121 14.42 2.13 -2.03
CA GLU A 121 15.33 2.48 -3.11
C GLU A 121 14.58 2.98 -4.36
N GLY A 122 13.39 2.46 -4.64
CA GLY A 122 12.49 2.97 -5.68
C GLY A 122 12.10 4.44 -5.45
N GLN A 123 11.64 4.78 -4.25
CA GLN A 123 11.27 6.16 -3.89
C GLN A 123 12.49 7.08 -3.91
N LYS A 124 13.59 6.67 -3.28
CA LYS A 124 14.83 7.45 -3.19
C LYS A 124 15.43 7.77 -4.56
N THR A 125 15.29 6.87 -5.52
CA THR A 125 15.78 7.06 -6.90
C THR A 125 14.76 7.77 -7.81
N GLY A 126 13.59 8.15 -7.30
CA GLY A 126 12.54 8.84 -8.06
C GLY A 126 11.91 7.98 -9.16
N ARG A 127 11.95 6.65 -9.03
CA ARG A 127 11.37 5.72 -10.02
C ARG A 127 9.88 5.49 -9.82
N LEU A 128 9.40 5.65 -8.59
CA LEU A 128 8.00 5.46 -8.22
C LEU A 128 7.22 6.78 -8.39
N LEU A 129 6.00 6.70 -8.90
CA LEU A 129 5.10 7.84 -9.03
C LEU A 129 4.15 7.96 -7.83
N THR A 130 3.79 6.84 -7.22
CA THR A 130 2.96 6.80 -6.02
C THR A 130 3.81 7.10 -4.78
N ASP A 131 3.25 7.80 -3.80
CA ASP A 131 3.86 7.95 -2.48
C ASP A 131 3.70 6.64 -1.69
N HIS A 132 4.76 5.83 -1.64
CA HIS A 132 4.77 4.59 -0.87
C HIS A 132 5.07 4.87 0.60
N ARG A 133 4.25 4.27 1.46
CA ARG A 133 4.34 4.25 2.91
C ARG A 133 4.36 2.81 3.38
N LEU A 134 4.89 2.58 4.58
CA LEU A 134 5.00 1.26 5.14
C LEU A 134 3.87 1.00 6.14
N HIS A 135 3.16 -0.11 5.95
CA HIS A 135 2.21 -0.69 6.89
C HIS A 135 2.74 -2.05 7.37
N LEU A 136 3.21 -2.12 8.61
CA LEU A 136 3.69 -3.37 9.18
C LEU A 136 2.55 -4.21 9.75
N ARG A 137 2.39 -5.43 9.25
CA ARG A 137 1.44 -6.39 9.77
C ARG A 137 2.19 -7.39 10.65
N CYS A 138 2.17 -7.15 11.97
CA CYS A 138 2.95 -7.88 12.94
C CYS A 138 2.20 -9.12 13.42
N GLU A 139 2.74 -10.32 13.15
CA GLU A 139 2.20 -11.57 13.69
C GLU A 139 2.60 -11.74 15.16
N ILE A 140 1.63 -11.66 16.08
CA ILE A 140 1.93 -11.69 17.53
C ILE A 140 2.34 -13.08 18.02
N SER A 141 2.00 -14.14 17.29
CA SER A 141 2.42 -15.50 17.63
C SER A 141 3.85 -15.82 17.18
N PHE A 142 4.51 -14.91 16.46
CA PHE A 142 5.90 -15.07 16.06
C PHE A 142 6.84 -14.66 17.21
N GLU A 143 7.69 -15.59 17.65
CA GLU A 143 8.54 -15.42 18.85
C GLU A 143 9.43 -14.16 18.78
N ASP A 144 10.02 -13.87 17.62
CA ASP A 144 10.94 -12.73 17.42
C ASP A 144 10.24 -11.46 16.92
N ILE A 145 8.90 -11.35 17.05
CA ILE A 145 8.14 -10.25 16.45
C ILE A 145 8.59 -8.87 16.93
N PHE A 146 8.94 -8.75 18.22
CA PHE A 146 9.41 -7.49 18.79
C PHE A 146 10.68 -7.00 18.08
N THR A 147 11.71 -7.85 18.04
CA THR A 147 12.99 -7.56 17.38
C THR A 147 12.81 -7.24 15.90
N ALA A 148 11.95 -8.00 15.21
CA ALA A 148 11.70 -7.80 13.78
C ALA A 148 10.97 -6.47 13.51
N ALA A 149 10.00 -6.09 14.33
CA ALA A 149 9.28 -4.82 14.21
C ALA A 149 10.14 -3.62 14.63
N GLU A 150 10.94 -3.76 15.70
CA GLU A 150 11.82 -2.70 16.22
C GLU A 150 12.80 -2.18 15.17
N LYS A 151 13.31 -3.06 14.30
CA LYS A 151 14.17 -2.70 13.16
C LYS A 151 13.58 -1.58 12.29
N TYR A 152 12.26 -1.50 12.20
CA TYR A 152 11.54 -0.55 11.34
C TYR A 152 10.79 0.52 12.12
N ALA A 153 10.82 0.50 13.46
CA ALA A 153 10.07 1.43 14.31
C ALA A 153 10.40 2.92 14.03
N ASN A 154 11.64 3.20 13.63
CA ASN A 154 12.11 4.54 13.27
C ASN A 154 12.20 4.76 11.75
N ASN A 155 11.63 3.88 10.93
CA ASN A 155 11.63 4.06 9.48
C ASN A 155 10.75 5.27 9.12
N PRO A 156 11.25 6.27 8.36
CA PRO A 156 10.51 7.50 8.06
C PRO A 156 9.26 7.27 7.20
N PHE A 157 9.13 6.12 6.56
CA PHE A 157 7.97 5.73 5.76
C PHE A 157 6.94 4.92 6.56
N LEU A 158 7.29 4.43 7.75
CA LEU A 158 6.35 3.71 8.62
C LEU A 158 5.18 4.63 9.01
N SER A 159 4.00 4.26 8.55
CA SER A 159 2.76 5.03 8.76
C SER A 159 1.71 4.25 9.54
N LEU A 160 1.72 2.91 9.45
CA LEU A 160 0.74 2.04 10.11
C LEU A 160 1.38 0.78 10.67
N MET A 161 0.84 0.29 11.77
CA MET A 161 1.15 -1.03 12.31
C MET A 161 -0.15 -1.73 12.71
N SER A 162 -0.37 -2.94 12.18
CA SER A 162 -1.46 -3.81 12.55
C SER A 162 -0.95 -5.01 13.33
N LEU A 163 -1.67 -5.41 14.38
CA LEU A 163 -1.39 -6.62 15.14
C LEU A 163 -2.27 -7.75 14.61
N MET A 164 -1.64 -8.76 14.02
CA MET A 164 -2.32 -9.97 13.55
C MET A 164 -2.24 -11.04 14.63
N ASP A 165 -3.37 -11.71 14.85
CA ASP A 165 -3.49 -12.83 15.77
C ASP A 165 -4.20 -13.97 15.05
N HIS A 166 -3.40 -14.97 14.66
CA HIS A 166 -3.89 -16.18 14.01
C HIS A 166 -4.01 -17.36 14.98
N THR A 167 -4.02 -17.12 16.29
CA THR A 167 -4.21 -18.20 17.27
C THR A 167 -5.63 -18.78 17.16
N PRO A 168 -5.79 -20.12 17.27
CA PRO A 168 -7.10 -20.74 17.20
C PRO A 168 -7.96 -20.45 18.44
N GLY A 169 -9.27 -20.37 18.23
CA GLY A 169 -10.27 -20.13 19.28
C GLY A 169 -10.79 -18.69 19.34
N GLN A 170 -10.22 -17.76 18.55
CA GLN A 170 -10.68 -16.38 18.44
C GLN A 170 -10.51 -15.85 17.00
N ARG A 171 -11.28 -14.81 16.66
CA ARG A 171 -11.17 -14.04 15.40
C ARG A 171 -11.18 -14.94 14.14
N GLN A 172 -10.05 -15.04 13.43
CA GLN A 172 -9.95 -15.68 12.12
C GLN A 172 -10.20 -17.19 12.17
N PHE A 173 -9.80 -17.85 13.26
CA PHE A 173 -9.99 -19.29 13.44
C PHE A 173 -10.84 -19.55 14.67
N VAL A 174 -12.12 -19.81 14.45
CA VAL A 174 -13.10 -20.05 15.53
C VAL A 174 -12.81 -21.32 16.35
N SER A 175 -12.03 -22.26 15.82
CA SER A 175 -11.61 -23.48 16.52
C SER A 175 -10.27 -24.01 16.01
N VAL A 176 -9.68 -24.93 16.76
CA VAL A 176 -8.43 -25.62 16.40
C VAL A 176 -8.61 -26.48 15.15
N GLU A 177 -9.79 -27.09 14.98
CA GLU A 177 -10.12 -27.91 13.81
C GLU A 177 -10.11 -27.06 12.54
N LYS A 178 -10.70 -25.86 12.58
CA LYS A 178 -10.68 -24.94 11.43
C LYS A 178 -9.29 -24.41 11.11
N TYR A 179 -8.49 -24.18 12.14
CA TYR A 179 -7.07 -23.84 11.97
C TYR A 179 -6.31 -24.97 11.25
N LYS A 180 -6.46 -26.22 11.71
CA LYS A 180 -5.86 -27.41 11.10
C LYS A 180 -6.31 -27.58 9.65
N GLU A 181 -7.62 -27.58 9.39
CA GLU A 181 -8.19 -27.71 8.04
C GLU A 181 -7.56 -26.69 7.06
N TYR A 182 -7.47 -25.42 7.47
CA TYR A 182 -6.90 -24.36 6.64
C TYR A 182 -5.42 -24.57 6.35
N TYR A 183 -4.60 -24.82 7.38
CA TYR A 183 -3.15 -24.91 7.20
C TYR A 183 -2.72 -26.22 6.53
N MET A 184 -3.37 -27.34 6.85
CA MET A 184 -3.16 -28.62 6.15
C MET A 184 -3.56 -28.51 4.68
N GLY A 185 -4.71 -27.92 4.38
CA GLY A 185 -5.19 -27.76 3.00
C GLY A 185 -4.36 -26.78 2.17
N LYS A 186 -4.08 -25.59 2.71
CA LYS A 186 -3.42 -24.50 1.97
C LYS A 186 -1.90 -24.63 1.90
N TYR A 187 -1.28 -25.14 2.97
CA TYR A 187 0.18 -25.17 3.09
C TYR A 187 0.75 -26.58 3.21
N GLY A 188 -0.07 -27.63 3.10
CA GLY A 188 0.37 -29.02 3.12
C GLY A 188 1.07 -29.43 4.42
N ILE A 189 0.74 -28.78 5.53
CA ILE A 189 1.29 -29.11 6.85
C ILE A 189 0.72 -30.47 7.28
N SER A 190 1.55 -31.33 7.87
CA SER A 190 1.07 -32.58 8.47
C SER A 190 0.28 -32.30 9.75
N GLU A 191 -0.55 -33.24 10.22
CA GLU A 191 -1.29 -33.04 11.47
C GLU A 191 -0.38 -32.95 12.72
N THR A 192 0.81 -33.54 12.62
CA THR A 192 1.82 -33.57 13.69
C THR A 192 2.71 -32.33 13.76
N GLU A 193 2.74 -31.52 12.70
CA GLU A 193 3.46 -30.23 12.61
C GLU A 193 2.51 -29.06 12.88
#